data_AF-A0A1Y2CRN8-F1
#
_entry.id   AF-A0A1Y2CRN8-F1
#
_cell.length_a   1.000
_cell.length_b   1.000
_cell.length_c   1.000
_cell.angle_alpha   90.00
_cell.angle_beta   90.00
_cell.angle_gamma   90.00
#
_symmetry.space_group_name_H-M   'P 1'
#
loop_
_entity.id
_entity.type
_entity.pdbx_description
1 polymer ?
#
loop_
_entity_poly.entity_id
_entity_poly.type
_entity_poly.pdbx_seq_one_letter_code
_entity_poly.pdbx_strand_id
1 'polypeptide(L)'
;MDPNPTVDEQTSKLQFCKDAIINLTLQKGQDEGVLFELRNEKRLLEKERESILKTLAQIEADMKEVEKTELELTAVCSTLADEISRRTEFEYEPLRTSVNLQRAQNGLPPVSSLQDDIDQNLAKRLSEKRERWRDLEDVASNDSLEFGVSSSTGSTSKRGRKKKRV
;
A
#
# COMPACT_ATOMS: atom_id res chain seq x y z
N MET A 1 11.98 64.93 61.48
CA MET A 1 12.94 65.29 60.42
C MET A 1 13.74 64.04 60.16
N ASP A 2 13.25 63.19 59.26
CA ASP A 2 13.92 61.93 58.96
C ASP A 2 15.26 62.22 58.28
N PRO A 3 16.35 61.50 58.65
CA PRO A 3 17.65 61.70 58.04
C PRO A 3 17.54 61.36 56.55
N ASN A 4 17.86 62.33 55.70
CA ASN A 4 17.89 62.16 54.26
C ASN A 4 18.92 61.07 53.94
N PRO A 5 18.53 59.94 53.31
CA PRO A 5 19.46 58.85 53.01
C PRO A 5 20.65 59.37 52.22
N THR A 6 21.86 58.89 52.54
CA THR A 6 23.06 59.33 51.86
C THR A 6 22.99 58.94 50.38
N VAL A 7 23.51 59.81 49.51
CA VAL A 7 23.49 59.62 48.04
C VAL A 7 24.06 58.24 47.65
N ASP A 8 25.03 57.74 48.40
CA ASP A 8 25.62 56.40 48.19
C ASP A 8 24.61 55.27 48.42
N GLU A 9 23.78 55.34 49.47
CA GLU A 9 22.76 54.34 49.76
C GLU A 9 21.67 54.31 48.68
N GLN A 10 21.24 55.51 48.24
CA GLN A 10 20.30 55.63 47.11
C GLN A 10 20.91 55.09 45.81
N THR A 11 22.22 55.31 45.59
CA THR A 11 22.94 54.82 44.42
C THR A 11 23.03 53.29 44.42
N SER A 12 23.35 52.66 45.57
CA SER A 12 23.36 51.20 45.69
C SER A 12 21.99 50.58 45.48
N LYS A 13 20.92 51.17 46.05
CA LYS A 13 19.54 50.74 45.82
C LYS A 13 19.15 50.85 44.34
N LEU A 14 19.50 51.95 43.69
CA LEU A 14 19.25 52.14 42.27
C LEU A 14 19.99 51.11 41.42
N GLN A 15 21.24 50.80 41.76
CA GLN A 15 22.02 49.80 41.03
C GLN A 15 21.41 48.40 41.18
N PHE A 16 21.01 48.02 42.39
CA PHE A 16 20.31 46.75 42.62
C PHE A 16 19.01 46.65 41.82
N CYS A 17 18.21 47.72 41.80
CA CYS A 17 16.99 47.77 40.98
C CYS A 17 17.30 47.63 39.48
N LYS A 18 18.36 48.29 38.98
CA LYS A 18 18.78 48.16 37.58
C LYS A 18 19.17 46.73 37.23
N ASP A 19 20.00 46.10 38.06
CA ASP A 19 20.47 44.74 37.82
C ASP A 19 19.30 43.75 37.84
N ALA A 20 18.35 43.93 38.77
CA ALA A 20 17.12 43.14 38.82
C ALA A 20 16.26 43.31 37.55
N ILE A 21 16.09 44.55 37.07
CA ILE A 21 15.33 44.83 35.83
C ILE A 21 16.01 44.17 34.62
N ILE A 22 17.34 44.26 34.51
CA ILE A 22 18.09 43.63 33.42
C ILE A 22 17.89 42.12 33.46
N ASN A 23 18.08 41.48 34.61
CA ASN A 23 17.93 40.04 34.75
C ASN A 23 16.52 39.56 34.41
N LEU A 24 15.49 40.26 34.92
CA LEU A 24 14.09 39.93 34.61
C LEU A 24 13.77 40.13 33.12
N THR A 25 14.35 41.15 32.48
CA THR A 25 14.16 41.39 31.04
C THR A 25 14.79 40.28 30.20
N LEU A 26 16.00 39.85 30.56
CA LEU A 26 16.68 38.74 29.89
C LEU A 26 15.92 37.42 30.07
N GLN A 27 15.49 37.12 31.30
CA GLN A 27 14.72 35.92 31.60
C GLN A 27 13.39 35.92 30.83
N LYS A 28 12.66 37.03 30.83
CA LYS A 28 11.42 37.16 30.06
C LYS A 28 11.65 36.90 28.58
N GLY A 29 12.72 37.43 27.99
CA GLY A 29 13.04 37.20 26.57
C GLY A 29 13.34 35.74 26.27
N GLN A 30 14.03 35.03 27.17
CA GLN A 30 14.27 33.59 27.05
C GLN A 30 12.96 32.80 27.12
N ASP A 31 12.11 33.10 28.11
CA ASP A 31 10.82 32.44 28.29
C ASP A 31 9.88 32.67 27.10
N GLU A 32 9.88 33.87 26.51
CA GLU A 32 9.13 34.18 25.29
C GLU A 32 9.62 33.37 24.08
N GLY A 33 10.93 33.15 23.96
CA GLY A 33 11.52 32.29 22.93
C GLY A 33 11.06 30.84 23.06
N VAL A 34 11.17 30.27 24.26
CA VAL A 34 10.72 28.89 24.54
C VAL A 34 9.21 28.75 24.31
N LEU A 35 8.42 29.74 24.72
CA LEU A 35 6.97 29.75 24.49
C LEU A 35 6.63 29.74 23.00
N PHE A 36 7.39 30.49 22.19
CA PHE A 36 7.20 30.51 20.74
C PHE A 36 7.51 29.15 20.11
N GLU A 37 8.60 28.52 20.50
CA GLU A 37 8.99 27.18 20.04
C GLU A 37 7.91 26.13 20.39
N LEU A 38 7.47 26.10 21.64
CA LEU A 38 6.42 25.18 22.10
C LEU A 38 5.10 25.39 21.35
N ARG A 39 4.73 26.63 21.03
CA ARG A 39 3.53 26.94 20.23
C ARG A 39 3.68 26.45 18.79
N ASN A 40 4.86 26.59 18.20
CA ASN A 40 5.09 26.12 16.84
C ASN A 40 5.08 24.59 16.76
N GLU A 41 5.71 23.91 17.72
CA GLU A 41 5.69 22.45 17.83
C GLU A 41 4.26 21.93 18.02
N LYS A 42 3.49 22.53 18.94
CA LYS A 42 2.08 22.18 19.13
C LYS A 42 1.29 22.28 17.83
N ARG A 43 1.45 23.39 17.09
CA ARG A 43 0.77 23.60 15.80
C ARG A 43 1.18 22.56 14.74
N LEU A 44 2.44 22.14 14.73
CA LEU A 44 2.92 21.10 13.81
C LEU A 44 2.28 19.76 14.15
N LEU A 45 2.29 19.38 15.42
CA LEU A 45 1.65 18.15 15.91
C LEU A 45 0.15 18.14 15.65
N GLU A 46 -0.54 19.28 15.78
CA GLU A 46 -1.96 19.40 15.44
C GLU A 46 -2.22 19.12 13.96
N LYS A 47 -1.38 19.64 13.05
CA LYS A 47 -1.49 19.37 11.61
C LYS A 47 -1.23 17.91 11.26
N GLU A 48 -0.23 17.30 11.90
CA GLU A 48 0.07 15.89 11.70
C GLU A 48 -1.08 15.01 12.19
N ARG A 49 -1.64 15.34 13.37
CA ARG A 49 -2.83 14.69 13.90
C ARG A 49 -4.00 14.78 12.92
N GLU A 50 -4.28 15.95 12.36
CA GLU A 50 -5.33 16.13 11.35
C GLU A 50 -5.08 15.30 10.08
N SER A 51 -3.83 15.30 9.60
CA SER A 51 -3.43 14.50 8.44
C SER A 51 -3.65 13.00 8.67
N ILE A 52 -3.22 12.49 9.82
CA ILE A 52 -3.40 11.08 10.21
C ILE A 52 -4.87 10.72 10.34
N LEU A 53 -5.69 11.59 10.93
CA LEU A 53 -7.14 11.35 11.02
C LEU A 53 -7.79 11.28 9.64
N LYS A 54 -7.34 12.12 8.69
CA LYS A 54 -7.83 12.09 7.31
C LYS A 54 -7.44 10.79 6.60
N THR A 55 -6.19 10.34 6.74
CA THR A 55 -5.75 9.08 6.12
C THR A 55 -6.45 7.88 6.73
N LEU A 56 -6.68 7.88 8.05
CA LEU A 56 -7.45 6.84 8.73
C LEU A 56 -8.89 6.77 8.21
N ALA A 57 -9.56 7.91 8.06
CA ALA A 57 -10.91 7.96 7.50
C ALA A 57 -10.97 7.42 6.06
N GLN A 58 -9.91 7.64 5.27
CA GLN A 58 -9.82 7.07 3.91
C GLN A 58 -9.68 5.55 3.96
N ILE A 59 -8.79 5.02 4.81
CA ILE A 59 -8.60 3.58 4.97
C ILE A 59 -9.91 2.91 5.40
N GLU A 60 -10.65 3.51 6.33
CA GLU A 60 -11.96 3.01 6.75
C GLU A 60 -13.00 2.99 5.61
N ALA A 61 -12.95 3.97 4.71
CA ALA A 61 -13.82 4.00 3.53
C ALA A 61 -13.43 2.89 2.53
N ASP A 62 -12.13 2.75 2.25
CA ASP A 62 -11.60 1.72 1.35
C ASP A 62 -11.91 0.31 1.89
N MET A 63 -11.80 0.09 3.21
CA MET A 63 -12.18 -1.17 3.85
C MET A 63 -13.66 -1.51 3.64
N LYS A 64 -14.55 -0.54 3.78
CA LYS A 64 -15.99 -0.75 3.53
C LYS A 64 -16.29 -1.05 2.08
N GLU A 65 -15.55 -0.43 1.15
CA GLU A 65 -15.67 -0.75 -0.27
C GLU A 65 -15.22 -2.18 -0.55
N VAL A 66 -14.08 -2.60 0.00
CA VAL A 66 -13.61 -3.98 -0.10
C VAL A 66 -14.64 -4.95 0.46
N GLU A 67 -15.14 -4.73 1.68
CA GLU A 67 -16.16 -5.58 2.30
C GLU A 67 -17.42 -5.70 1.43
N LYS A 68 -17.89 -4.60 0.84
CA LYS A 68 -19.00 -4.62 -0.10
C LYS A 68 -18.68 -5.50 -1.32
N THR A 69 -17.51 -5.34 -1.93
CA THR A 69 -17.11 -6.16 -3.09
C THR A 69 -16.96 -7.63 -2.74
N GLU A 70 -16.49 -7.96 -1.53
CA GLU A 70 -16.39 -9.34 -1.04
C GLU A 70 -17.77 -9.98 -0.88
N LEU A 71 -18.74 -9.25 -0.32
CA LEU A 71 -20.12 -9.72 -0.18
C LEU A 71 -20.76 -9.96 -1.55
N GLU A 72 -20.60 -9.01 -2.48
CA GLU A 72 -21.11 -9.15 -3.85
C GLU A 72 -20.50 -10.36 -4.57
N LEU A 73 -19.17 -10.53 -4.48
CA LEU A 73 -18.48 -11.64 -5.12
C LEU A 73 -18.85 -12.99 -4.48
N THR A 74 -19.01 -13.03 -3.15
CA THR A 74 -19.46 -14.22 -2.43
C THR A 74 -20.86 -14.66 -2.89
N ALA A 75 -21.78 -13.71 -3.04
CA ALA A 75 -23.13 -13.99 -3.54
C ALA A 75 -23.11 -14.52 -4.98
N VAL A 76 -22.29 -13.93 -5.85
CA VAL A 76 -22.11 -14.41 -7.23
C VAL A 76 -21.51 -15.81 -7.26
N CYS A 77 -20.47 -16.08 -6.47
CA CYS A 77 -19.86 -17.40 -6.37
C CYS A 77 -20.85 -18.47 -5.91
N SER A 78 -21.69 -18.17 -4.90
CA SER A 78 -22.75 -19.07 -4.45
C SER A 78 -23.75 -19.35 -5.58
N THR A 79 -24.22 -18.30 -6.25
CA THR A 79 -25.21 -18.42 -7.34
C THR A 79 -24.65 -19.27 -8.50
N LEU A 80 -23.39 -19.06 -8.87
CA LEU A 80 -22.72 -19.85 -9.90
C LEU A 80 -22.53 -21.31 -9.48
N ALA A 81 -22.18 -21.57 -8.22
CA ALA A 81 -22.08 -22.93 -7.70
C ALA A 81 -23.42 -23.66 -7.79
N ASP A 82 -24.52 -23.00 -7.41
CA ASP A 82 -25.86 -23.56 -7.53
C ASP A 82 -26.26 -23.81 -8.99
N GLU A 83 -25.95 -22.88 -9.90
CA GLU A 83 -26.23 -23.06 -11.33
C GLU A 83 -25.39 -24.19 -11.95
N ILE A 84 -24.11 -24.30 -11.58
CA ILE A 84 -23.24 -25.40 -12.02
C ILE A 84 -23.80 -26.73 -11.56
N SER A 85 -24.15 -26.88 -10.28
CA SER A 85 -24.72 -28.11 -9.74
C SER A 85 -26.01 -28.47 -10.46
N ARG A 86 -26.93 -27.50 -10.64
CA ARG A 86 -28.19 -27.70 -11.35
C ARG A 86 -27.97 -28.19 -12.79
N ARG A 87 -27.11 -27.51 -13.56
CA ARG A 87 -26.86 -27.90 -14.96
C ARG A 87 -26.16 -29.25 -15.05
N THR A 88 -25.27 -29.55 -14.12
CA THR A 88 -24.54 -30.83 -14.12
C THR A 88 -25.50 -32.00 -13.86
N GLU A 89 -26.32 -31.88 -12.82
CA GLU A 89 -27.20 -32.97 -12.37
C GLU A 89 -28.44 -33.14 -13.25
N PHE A 90 -29.09 -32.06 -13.65
CA PHE A 90 -30.39 -32.13 -14.32
C PHE A 90 -30.32 -32.06 -15.85
N GLU A 91 -29.24 -31.51 -16.41
CA GLU A 91 -29.11 -31.34 -17.86
C GLU A 91 -27.98 -32.20 -18.43
N TYR A 92 -26.75 -32.02 -17.94
CA TYR A 92 -25.56 -32.63 -18.52
C TYR A 92 -25.52 -34.15 -18.35
N GLU A 93 -25.59 -34.68 -17.12
CA GLU A 93 -25.46 -36.13 -16.88
C GLU A 93 -26.55 -36.97 -17.59
N PRO A 94 -27.84 -36.58 -17.56
CA PRO A 94 -28.88 -37.28 -18.32
C PRO A 94 -28.60 -37.29 -19.83
N LEU A 95 -28.22 -36.14 -20.40
CA LEU A 95 -27.92 -36.02 -21.83
C LEU A 95 -26.68 -36.82 -22.21
N ARG A 96 -25.61 -36.73 -21.42
CA ARG A 96 -24.37 -37.48 -21.63
C ARG A 96 -24.64 -38.98 -21.65
N THR A 97 -25.43 -39.46 -20.69
CA THR A 97 -25.81 -40.88 -20.60
C THR A 97 -26.59 -41.30 -21.85
N SER A 98 -27.61 -40.53 -22.25
CA SER A 98 -28.41 -40.80 -23.44
C SER A 98 -27.57 -40.81 -24.73
N VAL A 99 -26.70 -39.81 -24.91
CA VAL A 99 -25.84 -39.70 -26.09
C VAL A 99 -24.82 -40.84 -26.15
N ASN A 100 -24.21 -41.20 -25.02
CA ASN A 100 -23.27 -42.32 -24.98
C ASN A 100 -23.95 -43.66 -25.29
N LEU A 101 -25.20 -43.85 -24.85
CA LEU A 101 -25.99 -45.02 -25.20
C LEU A 101 -26.28 -45.09 -26.72
N GLN A 102 -26.66 -43.97 -27.33
CA GLN A 102 -26.85 -43.89 -28.79
C GLN A 102 -25.55 -44.11 -29.56
N ARG A 103 -24.43 -43.56 -29.09
CA ARG A 103 -23.10 -43.76 -29.69
C ARG A 103 -22.68 -45.23 -29.62
N ALA A 104 -22.89 -45.87 -28.47
CA ALA A 104 -22.62 -47.30 -28.31
C ALA A 104 -23.43 -48.16 -29.29
N GLN A 105 -24.72 -47.85 -29.49
CA GLN A 105 -25.57 -48.53 -30.49
C GLN A 105 -25.05 -48.37 -31.93
N ASN A 106 -24.41 -47.25 -32.23
CA ASN A 106 -23.83 -46.95 -33.54
C ASN A 106 -22.34 -47.35 -33.66
N GLY A 107 -21.77 -48.03 -32.67
CA GLY A 107 -20.35 -48.42 -32.65
C GLY A 107 -19.37 -47.24 -32.54
N LEU A 108 -19.84 -46.06 -32.11
CA LEU A 108 -19.04 -44.85 -31.92
C LEU A 108 -18.46 -44.77 -30.51
N PRO A 109 -17.28 -44.16 -30.32
CA PRO A 109 -16.69 -43.95 -29.00
C PRO A 109 -17.51 -42.94 -28.17
N PRO A 110 -17.48 -43.05 -26.83
CA PRO A 110 -18.18 -42.13 -25.94
C PRO A 110 -17.69 -40.70 -26.09
N VAL A 111 -18.52 -39.74 -25.71
CA VAL A 111 -18.10 -38.32 -25.65
C VAL A 111 -17.03 -38.12 -24.57
N SER A 112 -16.18 -37.10 -24.76
CA SER A 112 -15.21 -36.64 -23.75
C SER A 112 -15.90 -36.28 -22.43
N SER A 113 -15.15 -36.34 -21.33
CA SER A 113 -15.68 -35.93 -20.04
C SER A 113 -15.73 -34.39 -19.96
N LEU A 114 -16.70 -33.86 -19.22
CA LEU A 114 -16.78 -32.42 -18.94
C LEU A 114 -15.47 -31.89 -18.33
N GLN A 115 -14.82 -32.70 -17.49
CA GLN A 115 -13.56 -32.34 -16.85
C GLN A 115 -12.43 -32.15 -17.88
N ASP A 116 -12.34 -33.02 -18.88
CA ASP A 116 -11.34 -32.89 -19.95
C ASP A 116 -11.54 -31.58 -20.73
N ASP A 117 -12.80 -31.24 -21.03
CA ASP A 117 -13.15 -30.02 -21.75
C ASP A 117 -12.88 -28.76 -20.89
N ILE A 118 -13.09 -28.84 -19.57
CA ILE A 118 -12.74 -27.78 -18.61
C ILE A 118 -11.22 -27.58 -18.59
N ASP A 119 -10.44 -28.66 -18.46
CA ASP A 119 -8.99 -28.60 -18.36
C ASP A 119 -8.36 -28.04 -19.64
N GLN A 120 -8.87 -28.40 -20.82
CA GLN A 120 -8.44 -27.83 -22.09
C GLN A 120 -8.71 -26.31 -22.17
N ASN A 121 -9.91 -25.88 -21.75
CA ASN A 121 -10.25 -24.46 -21.71
C ASN A 121 -9.41 -23.67 -20.71
N LEU A 122 -9.15 -24.24 -19.53
CA LEU A 122 -8.26 -23.65 -18.52
C LEU A 122 -6.84 -23.54 -19.05
N ALA A 123 -6.32 -24.59 -19.69
CA ALA A 123 -5.00 -24.57 -20.32
C ALA A 123 -4.88 -23.46 -21.36
N LYS A 124 -5.92 -23.29 -22.19
CA LYS A 124 -6.00 -22.20 -23.19
C LYS A 124 -5.99 -20.83 -22.53
N ARG A 125 -6.86 -20.59 -21.53
CA ARG A 125 -6.91 -19.30 -20.81
C ARG A 125 -5.58 -18.98 -20.10
N LEU A 126 -4.93 -19.97 -19.51
CA LEU A 126 -3.61 -19.80 -18.90
C LEU A 126 -2.53 -19.48 -19.94
N SER A 127 -2.62 -20.07 -21.14
CA SER A 127 -1.73 -19.73 -22.25
C SER A 127 -1.92 -18.29 -22.71
N GLU A 128 -3.17 -17.86 -22.93
CA GLU A 128 -3.51 -16.49 -23.30
C GLU A 128 -3.03 -15.50 -22.22
N LYS A 129 -3.18 -15.84 -20.95
CA LYS A 129 -2.67 -15.02 -19.85
C LYS A 129 -1.14 -14.90 -19.92
N ARG A 130 -0.40 -16.00 -20.12
CA ARG A 130 1.06 -15.97 -20.25
C ARG A 130 1.55 -15.20 -21.47
N GLU A 131 0.77 -15.18 -22.56
CA GLU A 131 1.06 -14.38 -23.75
C GLU A 131 0.92 -12.89 -23.44
N ARG A 132 -0.22 -12.47 -22.88
CA ARG A 132 -0.43 -11.07 -22.47
C ARG A 132 0.66 -10.57 -21.51
N TRP A 133 1.08 -11.40 -20.56
CA TRP A 133 2.14 -11.04 -19.62
C TRP A 133 3.48 -10.81 -20.34
N ARG A 134 3.79 -11.59 -21.38
CA ARG A 134 4.97 -11.37 -22.23
C ARG A 134 4.85 -10.10 -23.05
N ASP A 135 3.68 -9.83 -23.64
CA ASP A 135 3.45 -8.60 -24.40
C ASP A 135 3.63 -7.34 -23.52
N LEU A 136 3.17 -7.39 -22.26
CA LEU A 136 3.37 -6.32 -21.28
C LEU A 136 4.85 -6.13 -20.90
N GLU A 137 5.61 -7.22 -20.79
CA GLU A 137 7.05 -7.19 -20.49
C GLU A 137 7.87 -6.62 -21.66
N ASP A 138 7.49 -6.93 -22.90
CA ASP A 138 8.11 -6.39 -24.12
C ASP A 138 7.81 -4.88 -24.30
N VAL A 139 6.64 -4.41 -23.89
CA VAL A 139 6.29 -2.98 -23.88
C VAL A 139 7.06 -2.24 -22.76
N ALA A 140 7.13 -2.80 -21.55
CA ALA A 140 7.88 -2.20 -20.43
C ALA A 140 9.40 -2.16 -20.68
N SER A 141 9.92 -3.15 -21.42
CA SER A 141 11.34 -3.21 -21.82
C SER A 141 11.69 -2.18 -22.90
N ASN A 142 10.73 -1.74 -23.73
CA ASN A 142 10.92 -0.71 -24.74
C ASN A 142 10.76 0.73 -24.19
N ASP A 143 10.08 0.92 -23.05
CA ASP A 143 9.85 2.25 -22.44
C ASP A 143 10.94 2.68 -21.43
N SER A 144 11.87 1.79 -21.09
CA SER A 144 12.99 2.09 -20.15
C SER A 144 14.19 2.83 -20.77
N LEU A 145 14.04 3.49 -21.93
CA LEU A 145 15.13 4.23 -22.59
C LEU A 145 15.07 5.76 -22.51
N GLU A 146 14.09 6.37 -21.83
CA GLU A 146 14.08 7.83 -21.59
C GLU A 146 13.79 8.22 -20.13
N PHE A 147 14.72 7.89 -19.23
CA PHE A 147 14.99 8.78 -18.09
C PHE A 147 16.48 8.75 -17.74
N GLY A 148 17.24 9.62 -18.40
CA GLY A 148 18.63 9.87 -18.08
C GLY A 148 18.75 10.53 -16.70
N VAL A 149 19.12 9.74 -15.69
CA VAL A 149 19.91 10.24 -14.56
C VAL A 149 21.07 9.28 -14.35
N SER A 150 22.23 9.75 -14.78
CA SER A 150 23.55 9.19 -14.51
C SER A 150 23.71 8.99 -12.99
N SER A 151 23.76 7.73 -12.55
CA SER A 151 24.36 7.40 -11.25
C SER A 151 25.15 6.11 -11.38
N SER A 152 26.44 6.29 -11.61
CA SER A 152 27.46 5.26 -11.57
C SER A 152 27.67 4.77 -10.13
N THR A 153 27.18 3.58 -9.82
CA THR A 153 27.74 2.66 -8.80
C THR A 153 27.36 1.25 -9.29
N GLY A 154 28.25 0.34 -9.66
CA GLY A 154 29.42 -0.13 -8.94
C GLY A 154 29.08 -1.43 -8.21
N SER A 155 29.03 -2.58 -8.90
CA SER A 155 29.29 -3.90 -8.27
C SER A 155 29.36 -5.09 -9.26
N THR A 156 30.58 -5.66 -9.28
CA THR A 156 30.92 -7.09 -9.37
C THR A 156 30.53 -7.91 -10.61
N SER A 157 31.52 -8.01 -11.50
CA SER A 157 31.62 -9.01 -12.57
C SER A 157 31.98 -10.40 -12.02
N LYS A 158 31.02 -11.32 -12.11
CA LYS A 158 31.08 -12.68 -12.69
C LYS A 158 32.41 -13.47 -12.72
N ARG A 159 32.22 -14.76 -12.34
CA ARG A 159 32.61 -16.02 -13.04
C ARG A 159 33.85 -16.77 -12.54
N GLY A 160 33.56 -17.87 -11.82
CA GLY A 160 34.30 -19.12 -11.99
C GLY A 160 33.90 -19.83 -13.30
N ARG A 161 34.89 -20.36 -14.04
CA ARG A 161 34.81 -21.62 -14.82
C ARG A 161 36.18 -22.07 -15.37
N LYS A 162 36.65 -23.23 -14.86
CA LYS A 162 37.45 -24.33 -15.47
C LYS A 162 38.39 -24.08 -16.67
N LYS A 163 39.65 -24.54 -16.55
CA LYS A 163 40.45 -25.33 -17.54
C LYS A 163 41.45 -26.21 -16.76
N LYS A 164 41.38 -27.55 -16.75
CA LYS A 164 41.89 -28.58 -17.71
C LYS A 164 43.42 -28.59 -17.90
N ARG A 165 44.07 -29.68 -17.47
CA ARG A 165 45.26 -30.36 -18.05
C ARG A 165 45.49 -31.67 -17.26
N VAL A 166 45.28 -32.84 -17.89
CA VAL A 166 46.31 -33.71 -18.51
C VAL A 166 47.38 -34.10 -17.52
#